data_AF-X1DIA3-F1
#
_entry.id   AF-X1DIA3-F1
#
_cell.length_a   1.000
_cell.length_b   1.000
_cell.length_c   1.000
_cell.angle_alpha   90.00
_cell.angle_beta   90.00
_cell.angle_gamma   90.00
#
_symmetry.space_group_name_H-M   'P 1'
#
loop_
_entity.id
_entity.type
_entity.pdbx_description
1 polymer ?
#
loop_
_entity_poly.entity_id
_entity_poly.type
_entity_poly.pdbx_seq_one_letter_code
_entity_poly.pdbx_strand_id
1 'polypeptide(L)'
;QQGSIYIGCPLLVALIATLFFAIPCVSIAGGLYLNEFGTPSMGVAGAGANAVASDASTSFHNPAGMTRIKGNELMGTAGLLNATVKFDPDSDTPISGGDGGNAGGLAPIIGGFYVHSLSDKWKVGANFITISAAVLDYGDGWTGRYLSTEVSMLSMTFYPSVAYQVNDWLSLGGGPQIMYADLDMEAKAPPPNGDGKVKIDGDTDTRYGKK
;
A
#
# COMPACT_ATOMS: atom_id res chain seq x y z
N GLN A 1 39.28 -4.64 -46.35
CA GLN A 1 38.24 -3.69 -45.94
C GLN A 1 37.29 -4.39 -44.97
N GLN A 2 37.49 -4.20 -43.66
CA GLN A 2 36.51 -4.54 -42.62
C GLN A 2 36.55 -3.38 -41.62
N GLY A 3 35.56 -2.50 -41.71
CA GLY A 3 35.44 -1.32 -40.86
C GLY A 3 34.82 -1.73 -39.53
N SER A 4 35.59 -1.63 -38.45
CA SER A 4 35.09 -1.78 -37.09
C SER A 4 34.27 -0.53 -36.73
N ILE A 5 32.98 -0.69 -36.45
CA ILE A 5 32.10 0.39 -36.01
C ILE A 5 32.38 0.64 -34.52
N TYR A 6 33.16 1.69 -34.22
CA TYR A 6 33.28 2.22 -32.87
C TYR A 6 32.00 2.99 -32.54
N ILE A 7 31.06 2.35 -31.84
CA ILE A 7 29.92 3.04 -31.22
C ILE A 7 30.49 3.92 -30.11
N GLY A 8 30.72 5.19 -30.42
CA GLY A 8 31.29 6.14 -29.49
C GLY A 8 30.45 6.24 -28.22
N CYS A 9 31.12 6.29 -27.06
CA CYS A 9 30.58 6.61 -25.75
C CYS A 9 29.46 7.68 -25.73
N PRO A 10 29.54 8.81 -26.48
CA PRO A 10 28.46 9.80 -26.49
C PRO A 10 27.15 9.32 -27.11
N LEU A 11 27.19 8.38 -28.06
CA LEU A 11 25.99 7.85 -28.72
C LEU A 11 25.21 6.91 -27.77
N LEU A 12 25.94 6.11 -26.98
CA LEU A 12 25.36 5.24 -25.96
C LEU A 12 24.72 6.05 -24.83
N VAL A 13 25.39 7.13 -24.38
CA VAL A 13 24.86 8.05 -23.36
C VAL A 13 23.62 8.78 -23.88
N ALA A 14 23.61 9.23 -25.14
CA ALA A 14 22.45 9.86 -25.75
C ALA A 14 21.26 8.90 -25.86
N LEU A 15 21.50 7.63 -26.19
CA LEU A 15 20.47 6.60 -26.31
C LEU A 15 19.86 6.24 -24.95
N ILE A 16 20.68 6.11 -23.91
CA ILE A 16 20.22 5.88 -22.53
C ILE A 16 19.42 7.09 -22.03
N ALA A 17 19.89 8.31 -22.30
CA ALA A 17 19.18 9.53 -21.92
C ALA A 17 17.81 9.63 -22.59
N THR A 18 17.71 9.36 -23.90
CA THR A 18 16.42 9.38 -24.61
C THR A 18 15.46 8.30 -24.10
N LEU A 19 15.97 7.12 -23.73
CA LEU A 19 15.17 6.05 -23.13
C LEU A 19 14.60 6.45 -21.76
N PHE A 20 15.34 7.23 -20.96
CA PHE A 20 14.88 7.76 -19.68
C PHE A 20 13.82 8.86 -19.82
N PHE A 21 13.91 9.71 -20.85
CA PHE A 21 12.92 10.78 -21.10
C PHE A 21 11.64 10.29 -21.79
N ALA A 22 11.65 9.12 -22.43
CA ALA A 22 10.48 8.53 -23.07
C ALA A 22 9.51 7.82 -22.10
N ILE A 23 9.85 7.74 -20.81
CA ILE A 23 8.98 7.13 -19.80
C ILE A 23 7.91 8.16 -19.44
N PRO A 24 6.62 7.91 -19.74
CA PRO A 24 5.56 8.80 -19.28
C PRO A 24 5.59 8.85 -17.75
N CYS A 25 5.54 10.06 -17.19
CA CYS A 25 5.39 10.24 -15.76
C CYS A 25 4.00 9.73 -15.35
N VAL A 26 3.94 8.49 -14.88
CA VAL A 26 2.70 7.90 -14.38
C VAL A 26 2.43 8.54 -13.02
N SER A 27 1.37 9.33 -12.93
CA SER A 27 0.91 9.85 -11.64
C SER A 27 0.28 8.68 -10.88
N ILE A 28 0.92 8.27 -9.77
CA ILE A 28 0.38 7.28 -8.86
C ILE A 28 -0.37 8.04 -7.77
N ALA A 29 -1.70 8.06 -7.85
CA ALA A 29 -2.53 8.50 -6.75
C ALA A 29 -2.46 7.44 -5.63
N GLY A 30 -2.25 7.88 -4.38
CA GLY A 30 -2.16 6.99 -3.22
C GLY A 30 -3.42 6.16 -2.97
N GLY A 31 -4.59 6.62 -3.46
CA GLY A 31 -5.87 5.93 -3.27
C GLY A 31 -6.11 5.61 -1.80
N LEU A 32 -6.55 4.38 -1.52
CA LEU A 32 -6.73 3.86 -0.17
C LEU A 32 -5.49 3.13 0.37
N TYR A 33 -4.36 3.21 -0.33
CA TYR A 33 -3.13 2.53 0.09
C TYR A 33 -2.49 3.32 1.25
N LEU A 34 -2.32 2.66 2.38
CA LEU A 34 -1.68 3.25 3.56
C LEU A 34 -0.16 3.09 3.46
N ASN A 35 0.57 4.13 3.90
CA ASN A 35 2.02 4.06 4.10
C ASN A 35 2.38 4.01 5.60
N GLU A 36 1.38 4.10 6.46
CA GLU A 36 1.49 4.21 7.90
C GLU A 36 1.58 2.82 8.52
N PHE A 37 2.68 2.11 8.29
CA PHE A 37 2.88 0.76 8.84
C PHE A 37 3.36 0.75 10.30
N GLY A 38 3.54 1.93 10.91
CA GLY A 38 4.12 2.10 12.24
C GLY A 38 5.61 1.72 12.34
N THR A 39 6.26 1.47 11.21
CA THR A 39 7.69 1.13 11.13
C THR A 39 8.56 2.37 11.32
N PRO A 40 9.85 2.25 11.70
CA PRO A 40 10.74 3.41 11.88
C PRO A 40 10.82 4.33 10.66
N SER A 41 10.69 3.79 9.45
CA SER A 41 10.64 4.57 8.20
C SER A 41 9.51 5.60 8.16
N MET A 42 8.41 5.40 8.89
CA MET A 42 7.32 6.38 9.00
C MET A 42 7.79 7.69 9.65
N GLY A 43 8.76 7.63 10.58
CA GLY A 43 9.34 8.81 11.21
C GLY A 43 10.13 9.71 10.25
N VAL A 44 10.51 9.18 9.08
CA VAL A 44 11.15 9.92 7.99
C VAL A 44 10.27 9.97 6.75
N ALA A 45 8.94 9.85 6.91
CA ALA A 45 7.95 9.87 5.83
C ALA A 45 8.23 8.87 4.69
N GLY A 46 8.75 7.69 5.04
CA GLY A 46 9.09 6.63 4.08
C GLY A 46 10.41 6.85 3.34
N ALA A 47 11.13 7.95 3.60
CA ALA A 47 12.41 8.22 2.95
C ALA A 47 13.42 7.10 3.27
N GLY A 48 13.92 6.46 2.21
CA GLY A 48 14.89 5.37 2.33
C GLY A 48 14.33 4.04 2.83
N ALA A 49 13.00 3.87 2.95
CA ALA A 49 12.39 2.63 3.47
C ALA A 49 12.87 1.35 2.77
N ASN A 50 13.12 1.41 1.47
CA ASN A 50 13.61 0.27 0.68
C ASN A 50 15.13 0.06 0.73
N ALA A 51 15.89 1.04 1.24
CA ALA A 51 17.35 1.04 1.25
C ALA A 51 17.92 0.85 2.67
N VAL A 52 17.22 1.37 3.68
CA VAL A 52 17.52 1.15 5.08
C VAL A 52 17.18 -0.29 5.42
N ALA A 53 18.19 -1.03 5.88
CA ALA A 53 18.09 -2.45 6.21
C ALA A 53 18.58 -2.68 7.64
N SER A 54 17.87 -2.03 8.59
CA SER A 54 18.29 -1.94 10.00
C SER A 54 17.44 -2.74 10.97
N ASP A 55 16.25 -3.16 10.55
CA ASP A 55 15.27 -3.82 11.42
C ASP A 55 14.35 -4.80 10.67
N ALA A 56 13.55 -5.57 11.41
CA ALA A 56 12.70 -6.62 10.85
C ALA A 56 11.69 -6.12 9.79
N SER A 57 11.30 -4.83 9.75
CA SER A 57 10.45 -4.31 8.67
C SER A 57 11.08 -4.32 7.30
N THR A 58 12.41 -4.49 7.22
CA THR A 58 13.12 -4.74 5.96
C THR A 58 12.52 -5.94 5.21
N SER A 59 12.00 -6.95 5.93
CA SER A 59 11.31 -8.11 5.31
C SER A 59 10.09 -7.73 4.46
N PHE A 60 9.47 -6.57 4.73
CA PHE A 60 8.36 -6.02 3.97
C PHE A 60 8.83 -5.00 2.92
N HIS A 61 9.62 -4.01 3.34
CA HIS A 61 10.04 -2.91 2.45
C HIS A 61 10.94 -3.42 1.33
N ASN A 62 11.96 -4.21 1.68
CA ASN A 62 12.87 -4.80 0.71
C ASN A 62 13.48 -6.11 1.25
N PRO A 63 12.90 -7.29 0.92
CA PRO A 63 13.41 -8.57 1.39
C PRO A 63 14.90 -8.79 1.13
N ALA A 64 15.44 -8.29 0.01
CA ALA A 64 16.87 -8.42 -0.29
C ALA A 64 17.76 -7.78 0.78
N GLY A 65 17.28 -6.73 1.45
CA GLY A 65 17.97 -6.06 2.55
C GLY A 65 18.09 -6.91 3.82
N MET A 66 17.28 -7.97 3.98
CA MET A 66 17.35 -8.85 5.17
C MET A 66 18.74 -9.47 5.36
N THR A 67 19.52 -9.64 4.29
CA THR A 67 20.91 -10.16 4.36
C THR A 67 21.82 -9.30 5.25
N ARG A 68 21.47 -8.03 5.47
CA ARG A 68 22.21 -7.11 6.36
C ARG A 68 21.83 -7.23 7.83
N ILE A 69 20.71 -7.90 8.14
CA ILE A 69 20.25 -8.11 9.52
C ILE A 69 21.06 -9.22 10.17
N LYS A 70 21.57 -8.94 11.38
CA LYS A 70 22.38 -9.87 12.16
C LYS A 70 21.50 -10.64 13.13
N GLY A 71 21.49 -11.97 13.02
CA GLY A 71 20.71 -12.83 13.92
C GLY A 71 19.22 -12.86 13.60
N ASN A 72 18.42 -13.14 14.62
CA ASN A 72 16.96 -13.19 14.51
C ASN A 72 16.36 -11.93 15.10
N GLU A 73 15.34 -11.40 14.46
CA GLU A 73 14.70 -10.16 14.86
C GLU A 73 13.18 -10.26 14.73
N LEU A 74 12.48 -9.71 15.71
CA LEU A 74 11.02 -9.62 15.77
C LEU A 74 10.64 -8.18 16.07
N MET A 75 9.70 -7.65 15.30
CA MET A 75 9.14 -6.31 15.51
C MET A 75 7.62 -6.35 15.41
N GLY A 76 6.96 -5.63 16.31
CA GLY A 76 5.52 -5.38 16.25
C GLY A 76 5.25 -3.88 16.18
N THR A 77 4.22 -3.50 15.43
CA THR A 77 3.77 -2.11 15.28
C THR A 77 2.25 -2.04 15.46
N ALA A 78 1.79 -0.94 16.02
CA ALA A 78 0.36 -0.65 16.17
C ALA A 78 0.14 0.86 16.13
N GLY A 79 -1.01 1.29 15.65
CA GLY A 79 -1.38 2.69 15.56
C GLY A 79 -2.86 2.89 15.27
N LEU A 80 -3.29 4.16 15.31
CA LEU A 80 -4.62 4.59 14.92
C LEU A 80 -4.49 5.70 13.86
N LEU A 81 -5.17 5.53 12.74
CA LEU A 81 -5.40 6.59 11.78
C LEU A 81 -6.66 7.34 12.15
N ASN A 82 -6.58 8.66 12.15
CA ASN A 82 -7.75 9.52 12.28
C ASN A 82 -7.95 10.26 10.98
N ALA A 83 -8.89 9.78 10.16
CA ALA A 83 -9.21 10.43 8.89
C ALA A 83 -10.20 11.57 9.13
N THR A 84 -10.04 12.67 8.41
CA THR A 84 -11.06 13.71 8.33
C THR A 84 -11.46 13.88 6.88
N VAL A 85 -12.72 13.60 6.58
CA VAL A 85 -13.29 13.65 5.24
C VAL A 85 -14.55 14.49 5.31
N LYS A 86 -14.56 15.60 4.57
CA LYS A 86 -15.69 16.52 4.51
C LYS A 86 -16.09 16.72 3.07
N PHE A 87 -17.38 16.82 2.83
CA PHE A 87 -17.95 17.21 1.56
C PHE A 87 -18.49 18.64 1.69
N ASP A 88 -18.46 19.42 0.61
CA ASP A 88 -18.99 20.79 0.59
C ASP A 88 -19.97 20.91 -0.58
N PRO A 89 -21.30 20.84 -0.34
CA PRO A 89 -22.30 20.92 -1.38
C PRO A 89 -22.43 22.34 -1.94
N ASP A 90 -22.62 22.44 -3.24
CA ASP A 90 -22.82 23.70 -3.96
C ASP A 90 -24.21 23.78 -4.63
N SER A 91 -24.43 24.84 -5.42
CA SER A 91 -25.70 25.04 -6.14
C SER A 91 -25.98 24.00 -7.22
N ASP A 92 -24.96 23.30 -7.72
CA ASP A 92 -25.07 22.31 -8.79
C ASP A 92 -25.22 20.88 -8.25
N THR A 93 -25.20 20.74 -6.92
CA THR A 93 -25.40 19.46 -6.23
C THR A 93 -26.84 18.96 -6.44
N PRO A 94 -27.05 17.86 -7.19
CA PRO A 94 -28.37 17.54 -7.76
C PRO A 94 -29.35 16.92 -6.76
N ILE A 95 -28.85 16.41 -5.63
CA ILE A 95 -29.66 15.74 -4.62
C ILE A 95 -29.72 16.62 -3.36
N SER A 96 -30.92 16.91 -2.87
CA SER A 96 -31.06 17.65 -1.61
C SER A 96 -30.58 16.82 -0.41
N GLY A 97 -29.92 17.45 0.55
CA GLY A 97 -29.41 16.80 1.75
C GLY A 97 -28.34 17.64 2.46
N GLY A 98 -27.82 17.12 3.57
CA GLY A 98 -26.67 17.71 4.26
C GLY A 98 -25.34 17.41 3.56
N ASP A 99 -24.27 17.97 4.11
CA ASP A 99 -22.87 17.74 3.71
C ASP A 99 -22.30 16.40 4.24
N GLY A 100 -23.01 15.73 5.14
CA GLY A 100 -22.56 14.49 5.79
C GLY A 100 -21.56 14.71 6.92
N GLY A 101 -21.25 15.96 7.28
CA GLY A 101 -20.31 16.28 8.36
C GLY A 101 -18.88 15.79 8.12
N ASN A 102 -18.21 15.36 9.19
CA ASN A 102 -16.93 14.65 9.07
C ASN A 102 -17.22 13.16 8.95
N ALA A 103 -17.13 12.63 7.74
CA ALA A 103 -17.33 11.21 7.51
C ALA A 103 -16.16 10.34 7.98
N GLY A 104 -14.95 10.92 8.08
CA GLY A 104 -13.76 10.17 8.46
C GLY A 104 -13.79 9.69 9.92
N GLY A 105 -13.41 8.43 10.12
CA GLY A 105 -13.32 7.79 11.44
C GLY A 105 -11.90 7.36 11.85
N LEU A 106 -11.86 6.66 12.98
CA LEU A 106 -10.65 6.01 13.47
C LEU A 106 -10.51 4.62 12.84
N ALA A 107 -9.32 4.32 12.30
CA ALA A 107 -8.99 3.00 11.77
C ALA A 107 -7.73 2.44 12.44
N PRO A 108 -7.74 1.18 12.92
CA PRO A 108 -6.57 0.57 13.51
C PRO A 108 -5.57 0.14 12.43
N ILE A 109 -4.28 0.34 12.73
CA ILE A 109 -3.18 -0.24 11.95
C ILE A 109 -2.43 -1.17 12.88
N ILE A 110 -2.17 -2.38 12.42
CA ILE A 110 -1.27 -3.31 13.10
C ILE A 110 -0.26 -3.89 12.12
N GLY A 111 0.91 -4.23 12.65
CA GLY A 111 1.97 -4.86 11.89
C GLY A 111 2.80 -5.80 12.75
N GLY A 112 3.25 -6.89 12.14
CA GLY A 112 4.20 -7.83 12.72
C GLY A 112 5.23 -8.20 11.67
N PHE A 113 6.50 -8.21 12.05
CA PHE A 113 7.62 -8.49 11.16
C PHE A 113 8.61 -9.41 11.85
N TYR A 114 9.05 -10.45 11.15
CA TYR A 114 10.01 -11.40 11.67
C TYR A 114 11.07 -11.69 10.62
N VAL A 115 12.33 -11.76 11.05
CA VAL A 115 13.48 -12.16 10.25
C VAL A 115 14.26 -13.22 11.01
N HIS A 116 14.57 -14.32 10.33
CA HIS A 116 15.35 -15.42 10.85
C HIS A 116 16.60 -15.65 9.99
N SER A 117 17.74 -15.76 10.65
CA SER A 117 19.02 -16.07 10.01
C SER A 117 19.23 -17.57 9.93
N LEU A 118 19.09 -18.15 8.73
CA LEU A 118 19.44 -19.55 8.48
C LEU A 118 20.96 -19.74 8.37
N SER A 119 21.65 -18.75 7.81
CA SER A 119 23.11 -18.66 7.78
C SER A 119 23.55 -17.20 7.59
N ASP A 120 24.85 -16.99 7.39
CA ASP A 120 25.39 -15.66 7.04
C ASP A 120 24.83 -15.14 5.70
N LYS A 121 24.53 -16.04 4.75
CA LYS A 121 24.04 -15.66 3.41
C LYS A 121 22.55 -15.83 3.20
N TRP A 122 21.89 -16.69 3.98
CA TRP A 122 20.48 -17.02 3.80
C TRP A 122 19.63 -16.49 4.95
N LYS A 123 18.57 -15.76 4.59
CA LYS A 123 17.57 -15.23 5.52
C LYS A 123 16.18 -15.65 5.06
N VAL A 124 15.31 -15.89 6.02
CA VAL A 124 13.86 -16.00 5.78
C VAL A 124 13.15 -15.00 6.64
N GLY A 125 12.07 -14.45 6.13
CA GLY A 125 11.25 -13.48 6.82
C GLY A 125 9.78 -13.76 6.61
N ALA A 126 8.97 -13.19 7.49
CA ALA A 126 7.54 -13.14 7.33
C ALA A 126 7.03 -11.85 7.95
N ASN A 127 6.07 -11.22 7.30
CA ASN A 127 5.38 -10.07 7.87
C ASN A 127 3.89 -10.16 7.62
N PHE A 128 3.15 -9.51 8.50
CA PHE A 128 1.72 -9.35 8.42
C PHE A 128 1.38 -7.92 8.79
N ILE A 129 0.73 -7.18 7.90
CA ILE A 129 0.45 -5.74 8.09
C ILE A 129 -0.92 -5.35 7.57
N THR A 130 -1.54 -4.35 8.19
CA THR A 130 -2.62 -3.57 7.58
C THR A 130 -2.05 -2.72 6.44
N ILE A 131 -2.64 -2.80 5.24
CA ILE A 131 -2.19 -2.09 4.04
C ILE A 131 -3.21 -1.07 3.52
N SER A 132 -4.47 -1.23 3.93
CA SER A 132 -5.55 -0.29 3.67
C SER A 132 -6.55 -0.37 4.80
N ALA A 133 -7.06 0.77 5.25
CA ALA A 133 -8.17 0.85 6.17
C ALA A 133 -8.94 2.14 5.91
N ALA A 134 -10.25 2.04 5.77
CA ALA A 134 -11.14 3.18 5.60
C ALA A 134 -12.39 2.96 6.45
N VAL A 135 -12.77 3.99 7.20
CA VAL A 135 -14.02 4.05 7.95
C VAL A 135 -14.65 5.40 7.62
N LEU A 136 -15.71 5.37 6.83
CA LEU A 136 -16.46 6.54 6.39
C LEU A 136 -17.93 6.39 6.78
N ASP A 137 -18.48 7.39 7.47
CA ASP A 137 -19.91 7.48 7.78
C ASP A 137 -20.44 8.88 7.43
N TYR A 138 -21.13 8.99 6.30
CA TYR A 138 -21.75 10.23 5.85
C TYR A 138 -23.18 10.42 6.38
N GLY A 139 -23.75 9.38 7.01
CA GLY A 139 -25.13 9.34 7.48
C GLY A 139 -26.18 9.24 6.38
N ASP A 140 -27.40 8.90 6.77
CA ASP A 140 -28.51 8.62 5.85
C ASP A 140 -29.11 9.88 5.16
N GLY A 141 -28.77 11.08 5.64
CA GLY A 141 -29.37 12.34 5.22
C GLY A 141 -28.53 13.20 4.27
N TRP A 142 -27.30 12.77 3.95
CA TRP A 142 -26.42 13.57 3.10
C TRP A 142 -26.84 13.53 1.63
N THR A 143 -26.36 14.50 0.88
CA THR A 143 -26.66 14.65 -0.55
C THR A 143 -26.23 13.43 -1.38
N GLY A 144 -25.11 12.78 -1.05
CA GLY A 144 -24.59 11.62 -1.78
C GLY A 144 -25.11 10.26 -1.32
N ARG A 145 -26.17 10.19 -0.50
CA ARG A 145 -26.68 8.95 0.14
C ARG A 145 -26.99 7.80 -0.82
N TYR A 146 -27.25 8.06 -2.09
CA TYR A 146 -27.49 7.03 -3.10
C TYR A 146 -26.22 6.45 -3.73
N LEU A 147 -25.06 7.05 -3.43
CA LEU A 147 -23.74 6.53 -3.80
C LEU A 147 -23.15 5.70 -2.66
N SER A 148 -23.18 6.24 -1.45
CA SER A 148 -22.72 5.58 -0.23
C SER A 148 -23.26 6.32 0.99
N THR A 149 -23.54 5.64 2.07
CA THR A 149 -23.79 6.21 3.40
C THR A 149 -22.70 5.81 4.36
N GLU A 150 -22.24 4.56 4.27
CA GLU A 150 -21.18 4.00 5.09
C GLU A 150 -20.21 3.21 4.21
N VAL A 151 -18.91 3.32 4.51
CA VAL A 151 -17.84 2.50 3.93
C VAL A 151 -16.93 2.04 5.06
N SER A 152 -16.85 0.73 5.24
CA SER A 152 -15.83 0.10 6.08
C SER A 152 -14.99 -0.80 5.19
N MET A 153 -13.68 -0.56 5.17
CA MET A 153 -12.74 -1.38 4.42
C MET A 153 -11.54 -1.69 5.31
N LEU A 154 -11.14 -2.95 5.34
CA LEU A 154 -9.90 -3.38 5.96
C LEU A 154 -9.17 -4.31 5.01
N SER A 155 -7.91 -4.02 4.71
CA SER A 155 -7.05 -4.91 3.96
C SER A 155 -5.76 -5.21 4.71
N MET A 156 -5.41 -6.48 4.74
CA MET A 156 -4.24 -6.99 5.40
C MET A 156 -3.41 -7.82 4.43
N THR A 157 -2.10 -7.78 4.59
CA THR A 157 -1.17 -8.54 3.76
C THR A 157 -0.32 -9.43 4.64
N PHE A 158 -0.18 -10.69 4.24
CA PHE A 158 0.87 -11.59 4.70
C PHE A 158 1.92 -11.74 3.61
N TYR A 159 3.20 -11.58 3.96
CA TYR A 159 4.31 -11.67 3.03
C TYR A 159 5.45 -12.51 3.60
N PRO A 160 5.45 -13.84 3.36
CA PRO A 160 6.62 -14.68 3.59
C PRO A 160 7.67 -14.38 2.52
N SER A 161 8.93 -14.26 2.92
CA SER A 161 10.02 -13.88 2.03
C SER A 161 11.31 -14.63 2.33
N VAL A 162 12.16 -14.75 1.31
CA VAL A 162 13.50 -15.31 1.41
C VAL A 162 14.49 -14.31 0.84
N ALA A 163 15.70 -14.28 1.39
CA ALA A 163 16.79 -13.48 0.87
C ALA A 163 18.09 -14.26 0.82
N TYR A 164 18.88 -13.97 -0.21
CA TYR A 164 20.16 -14.59 -0.48
C TYR A 164 21.21 -13.54 -0.84
N GLN A 165 22.33 -13.57 -0.12
CA GLN A 165 23.48 -12.75 -0.43
C GLN A 165 24.33 -13.40 -1.53
N VAL A 166 24.33 -12.79 -2.72
CA VAL A 166 25.11 -13.27 -3.87
C VAL A 166 26.58 -12.95 -3.67
N ASN A 167 26.89 -11.71 -3.28
CA ASN A 167 28.22 -11.22 -2.97
C ASN A 167 28.15 -10.00 -2.01
N ASP A 168 29.27 -9.32 -1.80
CA ASP A 168 29.35 -8.21 -0.83
C ASP A 168 28.54 -6.97 -1.23
N TRP A 169 28.19 -6.82 -2.51
CA TRP A 169 27.46 -5.66 -3.04
C TRP A 169 26.04 -6.01 -3.53
N LEU A 170 25.74 -7.28 -3.79
CA LEU A 170 24.49 -7.77 -4.36
C LEU A 170 23.82 -8.79 -3.45
N SER A 171 22.56 -8.51 -3.13
CA SER A 171 21.63 -9.44 -2.48
C SER A 171 20.34 -9.50 -3.28
N LEU A 172 19.71 -10.67 -3.30
CA LEU A 172 18.42 -10.90 -3.92
C LEU A 172 17.43 -11.33 -2.85
N GLY A 173 16.17 -10.97 -3.01
CA GLY A 173 15.13 -11.41 -2.11
C GLY A 173 13.75 -11.16 -2.68
N GLY A 174 12.79 -11.95 -2.21
CA GLY A 174 11.40 -11.88 -2.66
C GLY A 174 10.56 -13.00 -2.05
N GLY A 175 9.27 -12.98 -2.35
CA GLY A 175 8.33 -13.99 -1.91
C GLY A 175 6.95 -13.80 -2.54
N PRO A 176 5.98 -14.67 -2.22
CA PRO A 176 4.59 -14.45 -2.60
C PRO A 176 3.90 -13.47 -1.63
N GLN A 177 3.22 -12.45 -2.16
CA GLN A 177 2.36 -11.59 -1.34
C GLN A 177 0.92 -12.13 -1.36
N ILE A 178 0.34 -12.32 -0.17
CA ILE A 178 -1.02 -12.82 0.05
C ILE A 178 -1.81 -11.68 0.70
N MET A 179 -2.89 -11.25 0.06
CA MET A 179 -3.74 -10.17 0.54
C MET A 179 -5.15 -10.67 0.86
N TYR A 180 -5.63 -10.30 2.04
CA TYR A 180 -7.03 -10.39 2.46
C TYR A 180 -7.63 -8.99 2.49
N ALA A 181 -8.84 -8.83 1.96
CA ALA A 181 -9.55 -7.57 1.95
C ALA A 181 -11.03 -7.82 2.24
N ASP A 182 -11.56 -6.99 3.12
CA ASP A 182 -12.93 -6.97 3.61
C ASP A 182 -13.48 -5.58 3.32
N LEU A 183 -14.67 -5.53 2.71
CA LEU A 183 -15.35 -4.29 2.32
C LEU A 183 -16.85 -4.43 2.61
N ASP A 184 -17.33 -3.61 3.53
CA ASP A 184 -18.74 -3.32 3.74
C ASP A 184 -19.05 -1.93 3.20
N MET A 185 -20.08 -1.84 2.36
CA MET A 185 -20.57 -0.57 1.84
C MET A 185 -22.09 -0.52 1.89
N GLU A 186 -22.62 0.54 2.49
CA GLU A 186 -24.06 0.83 2.49
C GLU A 186 -24.37 2.02 1.60
N ALA A 187 -25.55 2.01 0.98
CA ALA A 187 -26.14 3.13 0.27
C ALA A 187 -27.66 3.08 0.36
N LYS A 188 -28.33 4.22 0.11
CA LYS A 188 -29.78 4.25 -0.08
C LYS A 188 -30.17 3.89 -1.51
N ALA A 189 -31.37 3.32 -1.67
CA ALA A 189 -32.00 3.09 -2.95
C ALA A 189 -32.81 4.33 -3.38
N PRO A 190 -32.73 4.77 -4.65
CA PRO A 190 -33.52 5.88 -5.14
C PRO A 190 -35.02 5.52 -5.25
N PRO A 191 -35.94 6.51 -5.09
CA PRO A 191 -37.40 6.31 -5.19
C PRO A 191 -37.84 5.75 -6.55
N PRO A 192 -38.99 5.02 -6.64
CA PRO A 192 -40.30 5.51 -6.18
C PRO A 192 -40.89 4.85 -4.91
N ASN A 193 -40.27 3.81 -4.35
CA ASN A 193 -40.87 3.01 -3.24
C ASN A 193 -40.32 3.35 -1.84
N GLY A 194 -39.74 4.53 -1.66
CA GLY A 194 -39.10 4.97 -0.41
C GLY A 194 -37.59 4.68 -0.35
N ASP A 195 -36.94 5.17 0.71
CA ASP A 195 -35.50 5.03 0.98
C ASP A 195 -35.18 3.58 1.41
N GLY A 196 -35.12 2.65 0.45
CA GLY A 196 -34.57 1.31 0.70
C GLY A 196 -33.08 1.37 1.04
N LYS A 197 -32.53 0.35 1.68
CA LYS A 197 -31.07 0.21 1.91
C LYS A 197 -30.49 -0.85 0.97
N VAL A 198 -29.37 -0.53 0.34
CA VAL A 198 -28.53 -1.44 -0.44
C VAL A 198 -27.26 -1.67 0.36
N LYS A 199 -26.96 -2.94 0.65
CA LYS A 199 -25.73 -3.36 1.31
C LYS A 199 -24.91 -4.19 0.32
N ILE A 200 -23.64 -3.84 0.16
CA ILE A 200 -22.67 -4.53 -0.70
C ILE A 200 -21.57 -5.05 0.22
N ASP A 201 -21.47 -6.37 0.26
CA ASP A 201 -20.45 -7.09 1.03
C ASP A 201 -19.46 -7.71 0.05
N GLY A 202 -18.19 -7.41 0.25
CA GLY A 202 -17.11 -7.83 -0.63
C GLY A 202 -15.97 -8.48 0.15
N ASP A 203 -16.00 -9.81 0.24
CA ASP A 203 -14.90 -10.60 0.78
C ASP A 203 -14.03 -11.08 -0.39
N THR A 204 -12.77 -10.63 -0.45
CA THR A 204 -11.84 -11.16 -1.45
C THR A 204 -11.07 -12.35 -0.89
N ASP A 205 -11.34 -13.52 -1.46
CA ASP A 205 -10.59 -14.73 -1.20
C ASP A 205 -9.24 -14.68 -1.95
N THR A 206 -8.21 -14.22 -1.23
CA THR A 206 -6.77 -14.30 -1.55
C THR A 206 -6.33 -13.80 -2.94
N ARG A 207 -5.76 -12.58 -3.00
CA ARG A 207 -5.00 -12.13 -4.19
C ARG A 207 -3.50 -12.44 -4.07
N TYR A 208 -2.93 -13.02 -5.13
CA TYR A 208 -1.49 -13.27 -5.27
C TYR A 208 -0.80 -12.14 -6.05
N GLY A 209 0.20 -11.50 -5.44
CA GLY A 209 1.05 -10.50 -6.08
C GLY A 209 2.53 -10.91 -6.05
N LYS A 210 3.31 -10.46 -7.03
CA LYS A 210 4.79 -10.51 -7.01
C LYS A 210 5.31 -9.08 -6.86
N LYS A 211 6.13 -8.83 -5.83
CA LYS A 211 6.96 -7.62 -5.72
C LYS A 211 8.35 -7.92 -6.26
#